data_AF-A0A4S8PUR7-F1
#
_entry.id   AF-A0A4S8PUR7-F1
#
_cell.length_a   1.000
_cell.length_b   1.000
_cell.length_c   1.000
_cell.angle_alpha   90.00
_cell.angle_beta   90.00
_cell.angle_gamma   90.00
#
_symmetry.space_group_name_H-M   'P 1'
#
loop_
_entity.id
_entity.type
_entity.pdbx_description
1 polymer ?
#
loop_
_entity_poly.entity_id
_entity_poly.type
_entity_poly.pdbx_seq_one_letter_code
_entity_poly.pdbx_strand_id
1 'polypeptide(L)'
;MSADFTPTWLKLTSLFVILLGLLVAAGAHPATALPANILTDIVFWPLDGQQALDAEAAHMLAAISGGVMVGWGLMMWLVIDRLYLADPRLARLLLVESTLAWYLVDSTGSFVSGAIVNVLLNTALMLAIVVPAWRIGSRAAVVQP
;
A
#
# COMPACT_ATOMS: atom_id res chain seq x y z
N MET A 1 14.84 -25.83 6.18
CA MET A 1 14.59 -24.47 6.71
C MET A 1 13.13 -24.13 6.41
N SER A 2 12.24 -24.04 7.40
CA SER A 2 10.91 -23.47 7.11
C SER A 2 11.13 -21.98 6.84
N ALA A 3 10.92 -21.53 5.60
CA ALA A 3 11.00 -20.10 5.33
C ALA A 3 10.02 -19.38 6.26
N ASP A 4 10.51 -18.38 7.01
CA ASP A 4 9.61 -17.49 7.74
C ASP A 4 8.71 -16.80 6.70
N PHE A 5 7.45 -17.18 6.68
CA PHE A 5 6.47 -16.70 5.71
C PHE A 5 6.24 -15.19 5.81
N THR A 6 6.37 -14.64 7.03
CA THR A 6 6.13 -13.22 7.35
C THR A 6 6.97 -12.23 6.54
N PRO A 7 8.32 -12.25 6.58
CA PRO A 7 9.14 -11.30 5.82
C PRO A 7 8.94 -11.44 4.30
N THR A 8 8.79 -12.67 3.78
CA THR A 8 8.50 -12.90 2.35
C THR A 8 7.16 -12.29 1.96
N TRP A 9 6.11 -12.53 2.73
CA TRP A 9 4.78 -11.96 2.49
C TRP A 9 4.83 -10.43 2.50
N LEU A 10 5.43 -9.83 3.53
CA LEU A 10 5.55 -8.38 3.65
C LEU A 10 6.35 -7.77 2.49
N LYS A 11 7.42 -8.43 2.02
CA LYS A 11 8.17 -7.98 0.84
C LYS A 11 7.31 -8.02 -0.42
N LEU A 12 6.56 -9.10 -0.63
CA LEU A 12 5.61 -9.21 -1.75
C LEU A 12 4.51 -8.14 -1.68
N THR A 13 3.96 -7.86 -0.49
CA THR A 13 2.99 -6.78 -0.30
C THR A 13 3.62 -5.41 -0.59
N SER A 14 4.86 -5.17 -0.17
CA SER A 14 5.54 -3.90 -0.49
C SER A 14 5.83 -3.77 -2.00
N LEU A 15 6.18 -4.87 -2.68
CA LEU A 15 6.33 -4.88 -4.13
C LEU A 15 5.01 -4.59 -4.83
N PHE A 16 3.90 -5.16 -4.35
CA PHE A 16 2.57 -4.83 -4.84
C PHE A 16 2.27 -3.34 -4.70
N VAL A 17 2.57 -2.71 -3.55
CA VAL A 17 2.40 -1.27 -3.35
C VAL A 17 3.27 -0.45 -4.32
N ILE A 18 4.52 -0.86 -4.56
CA ILE A 18 5.40 -0.22 -5.56
C ILE A 18 4.79 -0.30 -6.95
N LEU A 19 4.34 -1.49 -7.38
CA LEU A 19 3.77 -1.69 -8.71
C LEU A 19 2.45 -0.94 -8.87
N LEU A 20 1.61 -0.90 -7.82
CA LEU A 20 0.39 -0.10 -7.81
C LEU A 20 0.70 1.39 -7.88
N GLY A 21 1.74 1.86 -7.18
CA GLY A 21 2.22 3.24 -7.27
C GLY A 21 2.69 3.61 -8.68
N LEU A 22 3.41 2.71 -9.36
CA LEU A 22 3.81 2.90 -10.76
C LEU A 22 2.58 2.95 -11.69
N LEU A 23 1.57 2.10 -11.44
CA LEU A 23 0.31 2.11 -12.19
C LEU A 23 -0.42 3.45 -12.02
N VAL A 24 -0.53 3.97 -10.79
CA VAL A 24 -1.15 5.26 -10.50
C VAL A 24 -0.34 6.40 -11.13
N ALA A 25 1.00 6.36 -11.03
CA ALA A 25 1.88 7.36 -11.64
C ALA A 25 1.77 7.40 -13.18
N ALA A 26 1.46 6.26 -13.83
CA ALA A 26 1.17 6.23 -15.26
C ALA A 26 -0.07 7.05 -15.64
N GLY A 27 -0.97 7.29 -14.67
CA GLY A 27 -2.09 8.23 -14.76
C GLY A 27 -1.69 9.70 -14.97
N ALA A 28 -0.41 10.05 -14.80
CA ALA A 28 0.09 11.41 -14.98
C ALA A 28 0.12 11.89 -16.45
N HIS A 29 -0.03 10.98 -17.41
CA HIS A 29 -0.02 11.33 -18.82
C HIS A 29 -1.17 10.61 -19.55
N PRO A 30 -1.96 11.32 -20.40
CA PRO A 30 -3.14 10.75 -21.08
C PRO A 30 -2.83 9.45 -21.84
N ALA A 31 -1.68 9.39 -22.53
CA ALA A 31 -1.28 8.21 -23.31
C ALA A 31 -1.05 6.94 -22.47
N THR A 32 -0.84 7.07 -21.16
CA THR A 32 -0.57 5.94 -20.24
C THR A 32 -1.61 5.84 -19.13
N ALA A 33 -2.65 6.68 -19.14
CA ALA A 33 -3.60 6.80 -18.04
C ALA A 33 -4.64 5.67 -17.96
N LEU A 34 -4.78 4.86 -19.02
CA LEU A 34 -5.81 3.81 -19.08
C LEU A 34 -5.86 2.89 -17.84
N PRO A 35 -4.74 2.33 -17.34
CA PRO A 35 -4.77 1.51 -16.14
C PRO A 35 -5.25 2.27 -14.89
N ALA A 36 -4.85 3.54 -14.73
CA ALA A 36 -5.27 4.38 -13.63
C ALA A 36 -6.76 4.76 -13.73
N ASN A 37 -7.27 4.98 -14.94
CA ASN A 37 -8.71 5.21 -15.19
C ASN A 37 -9.52 3.97 -14.82
N ILE A 38 -9.11 2.78 -15.26
CA ILE A 38 -9.77 1.52 -14.89
C ILE A 38 -9.79 1.33 -13.37
N LEU A 39 -8.66 1.59 -12.69
CA LEU A 39 -8.61 1.54 -11.23
C LEU A 39 -9.57 2.55 -10.57
N THR A 40 -9.60 3.79 -11.09
CA THR A 40 -10.49 4.85 -10.59
C THR A 40 -11.96 4.44 -10.73
N ASP A 41 -12.32 3.88 -11.88
CA ASP A 41 -13.67 3.41 -12.17
C ASP A 41 -14.10 2.22 -11.28
N ILE A 42 -13.16 1.31 -10.96
CA ILE A 42 -13.40 0.25 -9.99
C ILE A 42 -13.69 0.80 -8.58
N VAL A 43 -12.91 1.79 -8.12
CA VAL A 43 -13.07 2.29 -6.74
C VAL A 43 -14.35 3.09 -6.53
N PHE A 44 -14.86 3.71 -7.59
CA PHE A 44 -16.12 4.45 -7.60
C PHE A 44 -17.35 3.62 -7.97
N TRP A 45 -17.15 2.37 -8.43
CA TRP A 45 -18.13 1.33 -8.77
C TRP A 45 -19.57 1.79 -9.13
N PRO A 46 -20.10 1.41 -10.30
CA PRO A 46 -19.68 0.29 -11.15
C PRO A 46 -18.56 0.64 -12.14
N LEU A 47 -17.91 -0.40 -12.70
CA LEU A 47 -16.96 -0.26 -13.81
C LEU A 47 -17.73 0.01 -15.12
N ASP A 48 -18.11 1.26 -15.35
CA ASP A 48 -18.92 1.72 -16.48
C ASP A 48 -18.19 2.73 -17.41
N GLY A 49 -16.94 3.03 -17.11
CA GLY A 49 -16.06 3.92 -17.85
C GLY A 49 -16.35 5.41 -17.64
N GLN A 50 -17.19 5.78 -16.67
CA GLN A 50 -17.50 7.18 -16.39
C GLN A 50 -16.42 7.89 -15.57
N GLN A 51 -15.53 7.15 -14.90
CA GLN A 51 -14.46 7.74 -14.10
C GLN A 51 -13.13 7.73 -14.86
N ALA A 52 -12.64 8.93 -15.18
CA ALA A 52 -11.37 9.13 -15.85
C ALA A 52 -10.59 10.30 -15.25
N LEU A 53 -9.26 10.21 -15.30
CA LEU A 53 -8.36 11.32 -15.03
C LEU A 53 -8.30 12.20 -16.28
N ASP A 54 -9.13 13.24 -16.33
CA ASP A 54 -9.28 14.14 -17.49
C ASP A 54 -8.77 15.57 -17.23
N ALA A 55 -8.72 15.98 -15.97
CA ALA A 55 -8.19 17.27 -15.56
C ALA A 55 -6.67 17.25 -15.37
N GLU A 56 -5.99 18.36 -15.72
CA GLU A 56 -4.54 18.53 -15.47
C GLU A 56 -4.18 18.33 -13.99
N ALA A 57 -5.03 18.81 -13.08
CA ALA A 57 -4.86 18.61 -11.66
C ALA A 57 -4.94 17.12 -11.26
N ALA A 58 -5.82 16.34 -11.91
CA ALA A 58 -5.94 14.91 -11.66
C ALA A 58 -4.67 14.15 -12.12
N HIS A 59 -4.12 14.52 -13.28
CA HIS A 59 -2.84 13.98 -13.75
C HIS A 59 -1.68 14.32 -12.81
N MET A 60 -1.58 15.57 -12.35
CA MET A 60 -0.56 15.98 -11.38
C MET A 60 -0.69 15.20 -10.07
N LEU A 61 -1.91 15.06 -9.54
CA LEU A 61 -2.17 14.30 -8.32
C LEU A 61 -1.86 12.80 -8.52
N ALA A 62 -2.11 12.24 -9.71
CA ALA A 62 -1.72 10.86 -10.03
C ALA A 62 -0.19 10.66 -9.98
N ALA A 63 0.60 11.61 -10.52
CA ALA A 63 2.05 11.59 -10.41
C ALA A 63 2.52 11.61 -8.95
N ILE A 64 1.95 12.51 -8.14
CA ILE A 64 2.33 12.69 -6.74
C ILE A 64 1.95 11.44 -5.94
N SER A 65 0.70 10.99 -6.04
CA SER A 65 0.20 9.81 -5.32
C SER A 65 0.99 8.57 -5.68
N GLY A 66 1.21 8.33 -6.98
CA GLY A 66 2.01 7.19 -7.44
C GLY A 66 3.46 7.25 -6.96
N GLY A 67 4.09 8.42 -7.00
CA GLY A 67 5.45 8.62 -6.47
C GLY A 67 5.56 8.36 -4.96
N VAL A 68 4.59 8.85 -4.17
CA VAL A 68 4.51 8.59 -2.73
C VAL A 68 4.33 7.09 -2.46
N MET A 69 3.46 6.40 -3.20
CA MET A 69 3.25 4.95 -3.07
C MET A 69 4.51 4.15 -3.39
N VAL A 70 5.23 4.49 -4.46
CA VAL A 70 6.51 3.85 -4.81
C VAL A 70 7.53 4.06 -3.69
N GLY A 71 7.68 5.30 -3.20
CA GLY A 71 8.59 5.61 -2.11
C GLY A 71 8.23 4.87 -0.81
N TRP A 72 6.95 4.84 -0.44
CA TRP A 72 6.45 4.16 0.75
C TRP A 72 6.63 2.65 0.67
N GLY A 73 6.29 2.03 -0.47
CA GLY A 73 6.52 0.61 -0.70
C GLY A 73 8.00 0.24 -0.67
N LEU A 74 8.88 1.06 -1.27
CA LEU A 74 10.33 0.85 -1.18
C LEU A 74 10.84 0.99 0.26
N MET A 75 10.35 1.97 1.01
CA MET A 75 10.69 2.13 2.43
C MET A 75 10.30 0.89 3.24
N MET A 76 9.08 0.35 3.04
CA MET A 76 8.69 -0.92 3.67
C MET A 76 9.65 -2.05 3.32
N TRP A 77 9.98 -2.21 2.03
CA TRP A 77 10.91 -3.23 1.57
C TRP A 77 12.24 -3.13 2.33
N LEU A 78 12.81 -1.92 2.44
CA LEU A 78 14.07 -1.68 3.15
C LEU A 78 13.94 -1.94 4.66
N VAL A 79 12.82 -1.59 5.29
CA VAL A 79 12.54 -1.94 6.70
C VAL A 79 12.55 -3.45 6.88
N ILE A 80 11.91 -4.21 6.00
CA ILE A 80 11.86 -5.68 6.09
C ILE A 80 13.21 -6.32 5.76
N ASP A 81 13.94 -5.77 4.79
CA ASP A 81 15.21 -6.33 4.32
C ASP A 81 16.37 -6.02 5.26
N ARG A 82 16.40 -4.80 5.82
CA ARG A 82 17.55 -4.28 6.57
C ARG A 82 17.30 -4.11 8.05
N LEU A 83 16.10 -3.67 8.45
CA LEU A 83 15.81 -3.36 9.85
C LEU A 83 15.21 -4.55 10.61
N TYR A 84 14.39 -5.39 9.97
CA TYR A 84 13.73 -6.53 10.61
C TYR A 84 14.69 -7.45 11.38
N LEU A 85 15.87 -7.75 10.81
CA LEU A 85 16.88 -8.61 11.45
C LEU A 85 17.64 -7.90 12.58
N ALA A 86 17.79 -6.58 12.49
CA ALA A 86 18.55 -5.79 13.46
C ALA A 86 17.69 -5.34 14.66
N ASP A 87 16.46 -4.88 14.39
CA ASP A 87 15.49 -4.46 15.39
C ASP A 87 14.06 -4.83 14.94
N PRO A 88 13.59 -6.04 15.26
CA PRO A 88 12.25 -6.50 14.89
C PRO A 88 11.13 -5.69 15.56
N ARG A 89 11.38 -5.11 16.75
CA ARG A 89 10.36 -4.32 17.45
C ARG A 89 10.13 -3.00 16.74
N LEU A 90 11.21 -2.32 16.35
CA LEU A 90 11.12 -1.09 15.57
C LEU A 90 10.55 -1.35 14.18
N ALA A 91 10.96 -2.43 13.50
CA ALA A 91 10.38 -2.79 12.21
C ALA A 91 8.86 -3.01 12.28
N ARG A 92 8.37 -3.70 13.32
CA ARG A 92 6.94 -3.87 13.58
C ARG A 92 6.24 -2.51 13.79
N LEU A 93 6.79 -1.67 14.66
CA LEU A 93 6.23 -0.33 14.94
C LEU A 93 6.09 0.47 13.65
N LEU A 94 7.16 0.56 12.86
CA LEU A 94 7.16 1.34 11.62
C LEU A 94 6.13 0.82 10.61
N LEU A 95 6.03 -0.50 10.43
CA LEU A 95 5.05 -1.10 9.50
C LEU A 95 3.62 -0.90 10.00
N VAL A 96 3.34 -1.17 11.28
CA VAL A 96 1.97 -1.11 11.82
C VAL A 96 1.48 0.34 11.91
N GLU A 97 2.22 1.21 12.59
CA GLU A 97 1.74 2.57 12.88
C GLU A 97 1.63 3.41 11.60
N SER A 98 2.58 3.27 10.66
CA SER A 98 2.51 3.99 9.38
C SER A 98 1.34 3.50 8.51
N THR A 99 1.08 2.18 8.47
CA THR A 99 -0.06 1.64 7.73
C THR A 99 -1.40 2.03 8.36
N LEU A 100 -1.51 2.06 9.70
CA LEU A 100 -2.73 2.51 10.37
C LEU A 100 -2.99 4.01 10.12
N ALA A 101 -1.95 4.85 10.19
CA ALA A 101 -2.07 6.27 9.88
C ALA A 101 -2.52 6.50 8.42
N TRP A 102 -1.89 5.82 7.45
CA TRP A 102 -2.30 5.87 6.04
C TRP A 102 -3.74 5.40 5.86
N TYR A 103 -4.09 4.24 6.42
CA TYR A 103 -5.42 3.64 6.29
C TYR A 103 -6.53 4.59 6.77
N LEU A 104 -6.33 5.25 7.91
CA LEU A 104 -7.30 6.19 8.46
C LEU A 104 -7.50 7.41 7.54
N VAL A 105 -6.42 8.03 7.08
CA VAL A 105 -6.49 9.22 6.21
C VAL A 105 -7.10 8.87 4.86
N ASP A 106 -6.59 7.83 4.20
CA ASP A 106 -6.98 7.46 2.84
C ASP A 106 -8.41 6.90 2.78
N SER A 107 -8.80 6.07 3.75
CA SER A 107 -10.15 5.52 3.79
C SER A 107 -11.19 6.57 4.20
N THR A 108 -10.83 7.55 5.03
CA THR A 108 -11.71 8.69 5.31
C THR A 108 -11.91 9.53 4.05
N GLY A 109 -10.84 9.84 3.33
CA GLY A 109 -10.93 10.54 2.05
C GLY A 109 -11.81 9.80 1.03
N SER A 110 -11.61 8.48 0.93
CA SER A 110 -12.39 7.60 0.04
C SER A 110 -13.87 7.54 0.39
N PHE A 111 -14.20 7.50 1.69
CA PHE A 111 -15.58 7.52 2.14
C PHE A 111 -16.25 8.86 1.81
N VAL A 112 -15.57 9.98 2.08
CA VAL A 112 -16.11 11.32 1.81
C VAL A 112 -16.25 11.59 0.31
N SER A 113 -15.38 11.04 -0.54
CA SER A 113 -15.47 11.20 -1.99
C SER A 113 -16.51 10.28 -2.65
N GLY A 114 -17.01 9.26 -1.95
CA GLY A 114 -17.94 8.26 -2.49
C GLY A 114 -17.25 7.02 -3.08
N ALA A 115 -15.92 6.91 -3.03
CA ALA A 115 -15.13 5.77 -3.48
C ALA A 115 -15.17 4.60 -2.48
N ILE A 116 -16.37 4.08 -2.18
CA ILE A 116 -16.57 3.10 -1.10
C ILE A 116 -15.81 1.79 -1.32
N VAL A 117 -15.62 1.37 -2.58
CA VAL A 117 -14.83 0.18 -2.89
C VAL A 117 -13.37 0.37 -2.51
N ASN A 118 -12.83 1.60 -2.58
CA ASN A 118 -11.47 1.86 -2.10
C ASN A 118 -11.32 1.59 -0.61
N VAL A 119 -12.32 1.90 0.21
CA VAL A 119 -12.29 1.60 1.66
C VAL A 119 -12.13 0.09 1.89
N LEU A 120 -12.82 -0.74 1.10
CA LEU A 120 -12.70 -2.19 1.18
C LEU A 120 -11.30 -2.67 0.75
N LEU A 121 -10.78 -2.15 -0.37
CA LEU A 121 -9.44 -2.48 -0.87
C LEU A 121 -8.34 -2.05 0.11
N ASN A 122 -8.45 -0.85 0.66
CA ASN A 122 -7.55 -0.34 1.69
C ASN A 122 -7.60 -1.19 2.96
N THR A 123 -8.78 -1.67 3.36
CA THR A 123 -8.92 -2.57 4.50
C THR A 123 -8.19 -3.88 4.25
N ALA A 124 -8.31 -4.45 3.05
CA ALA A 124 -7.57 -5.65 2.66
C ALA A 124 -6.05 -5.42 2.66
N LEU A 125 -5.58 -4.30 2.10
CA LEU A 125 -4.16 -3.95 2.09
C LEU A 125 -3.62 -3.70 3.50
N MET A 126 -4.36 -2.98 4.34
CA MET A 126 -4.03 -2.75 5.74
C MET A 126 -3.87 -4.09 6.48
N LEU A 127 -4.82 -5.00 6.35
CA LEU A 127 -4.74 -6.32 6.97
C LEU A 127 -3.56 -7.14 6.42
N ALA A 128 -3.30 -7.06 5.11
CA ALA A 128 -2.17 -7.75 4.47
C ALA A 128 -0.81 -7.28 4.97
N ILE A 129 -0.70 -6.07 5.53
CA ILE A 129 0.53 -5.55 6.15
C ILE A 129 0.52 -5.77 7.66
N VAL A 130 -0.54 -5.32 8.34
CA VAL A 130 -0.61 -5.26 9.81
C VAL A 130 -0.62 -6.65 10.42
N VAL A 131 -1.42 -7.59 9.92
CA VAL A 131 -1.52 -8.95 10.49
C VAL A 131 -0.17 -9.68 10.50
N PRO A 132 0.59 -9.76 9.38
CA PRO A 132 1.92 -10.37 9.40
C PRO A 132 2.93 -9.53 10.21
N ALA A 133 2.89 -8.19 10.13
CA ALA A 133 3.78 -7.34 10.91
C ALA A 133 3.61 -7.54 12.42
N TRP A 134 2.39 -7.75 12.91
CA TRP A 134 2.12 -8.05 14.33
C TRP A 134 2.76 -9.35 14.82
N ARG A 135 3.07 -10.28 13.91
CA ARG A 135 3.76 -11.54 14.25
C ARG A 135 5.28 -11.38 14.34
N ILE A 136 5.82 -10.23 13.93
CA ILE A 136 7.24 -9.89 14.10
C ILE A 136 7.53 -9.78 15.60
N GLY A 137 8.53 -10.54 16.08
CA GLY A 137 8.98 -10.52 17.47
C GLY A 137 8.27 -11.51 18.41
N SER A 138 7.11 -12.06 18.06
CA SER A 138 6.41 -13.07 18.88
C SER A 138 7.15 -14.42 18.95
N ARG A 139 8.02 -14.69 17.97
CA ARG A 139 8.93 -15.87 17.95
C ARG A 139 10.26 -15.65 18.68
N ALA A 140 10.71 -14.41 18.83
CA ALA A 140 12.01 -14.10 19.45
C ALA A 140 12.00 -14.25 20.98
N ALA A 141 10.82 -14.23 21.60
CA ALA A 141 10.67 -14.42 23.05
C ALA A 141 10.71 -15.89 23.51
N VAL A 142 10.64 -16.86 22.59
CA VAL A 142 10.60 -18.30 22.92
C VAL A 142 12.00 -18.93 22.93
N VAL A 143 13.02 -18.19 22.48
CA VAL A 143 14.42 -18.65 22.46
C VAL A 143 15.25 -17.73 23.35
N GLN A 144 15.04 -17.82 24.67
CA GLN A 144 16.08 -17.50 25.64
C GLN A 144 16.24 -18.70 26.58
N PRO A 145 17.48 -19.20 26.77
CA PRO A 145 17.77 -20.33 27.66
C PRO A 145 17.58 -19.99 29.14
#